data_AF-A0A1H2FST0-F1
#
_entry.id   AF-A0A1H2FST0-F1
#
_cell.length_a   1.000
_cell.length_b   1.000
_cell.length_c   1.000
_cell.angle_alpha   90.00
_cell.angle_beta   90.00
_cell.angle_gamma   90.00
#
_symmetry.space_group_name_H-M   'P 1'
#
loop_
_entity.id
_entity.type
_entity.pdbx_description
1 polymer ?
#
loop_
_entity_poly.entity_id
_entity_poly.type
_entity_poly.pdbx_seq_one_letter_code
_entity_poly.pdbx_strand_id
1 'polypeptide(L)'
;MEKRNIIRNQKGFTLIEIIAVLVILGILAAVAVPKYLDLQTDAKAKAAVGQVAEMKGTLSIAWGKAMLNNGGTATITQVMTASGLGATQTIGTAPDIWTVTTSVAGNVVTIGVADRNGDTEYAASGTWTLP
;
A
#
# COMPACT_ATOMS: atom_id res chain seq x y z
N MET A 1 43.16 57.58 -9.84
CA MET A 1 43.15 56.11 -10.02
C MET A 1 41.79 55.73 -10.61
N GLU A 2 41.75 55.50 -11.91
CA GLU A 2 40.51 55.14 -12.63
C GLU A 2 40.20 53.66 -12.41
N LYS A 3 39.08 53.36 -11.73
CA LYS A 3 38.63 51.98 -11.50
C LYS A 3 37.99 51.45 -12.79
N ARG A 4 38.69 50.55 -13.49
CA ARG A 4 38.16 49.87 -14.68
C ARG A 4 37.04 48.91 -14.27
N ASN A 5 35.80 49.27 -14.61
CA ASN A 5 34.62 48.42 -14.42
C ASN A 5 34.70 47.23 -15.40
N ILE A 6 34.94 46.03 -14.87
CA ILE A 6 34.93 44.79 -15.63
C ILE A 6 33.47 44.38 -15.90
N ILE A 7 32.95 44.69 -17.10
CA ILE A 7 31.67 44.17 -17.56
C ILE A 7 31.81 42.66 -17.72
N ARG A 8 31.23 41.89 -16.80
CA ARG A 8 31.17 40.42 -16.90
C ARG A 8 30.24 40.07 -18.06
N ASN A 9 30.79 39.42 -19.08
CA ASN A 9 30.03 38.91 -20.22
C ASN A 9 29.06 37.82 -19.73
N GLN A 10 27.79 38.17 -19.53
CA GLN A 10 26.76 37.19 -19.22
C GLN A 10 26.46 36.38 -20.47
N LYS A 11 27.15 35.25 -20.64
CA LYS A 11 26.80 34.24 -21.63
C LYS A 11 25.47 33.63 -21.20
N GLY A 12 24.36 34.12 -21.77
CA GLY A 12 23.06 33.48 -21.64
C GLY A 12 23.03 32.13 -22.35
N PHE A 13 22.18 31.22 -21.89
CA PHE A 13 21.87 29.97 -22.59
C PHE A 13 21.25 30.28 -23.95
N THR A 14 21.63 29.50 -24.96
CA THR A 14 21.05 29.61 -26.30
C THR A 14 19.69 28.89 -26.37
N LEU A 15 18.80 29.35 -27.25
CA LEU A 15 17.51 28.68 -27.46
C LEU A 15 17.69 27.23 -27.91
N ILE A 16 18.74 26.94 -28.70
CA ILE A 16 19.01 25.59 -29.18
C ILE A 16 19.40 24.63 -28.04
N GLU A 17 20.13 25.10 -27.03
CA GLU A 17 20.47 24.29 -25.85
C GLU A 17 19.22 23.92 -25.05
N ILE A 18 18.29 24.85 -24.87
CA ILE A 18 17.02 24.56 -24.18
C ILE A 18 16.17 23.57 -24.99
N ILE A 19 16.11 23.72 -26.31
CA ILE A 19 15.36 22.80 -27.17
C ILE A 19 15.96 21.38 -27.11
N ALA A 20 17.29 21.25 -27.21
CA ALA A 20 17.94 19.95 -27.14
C ALA A 20 17.67 19.23 -25.80
N VAL A 21 17.69 19.98 -24.68
CA VAL A 21 17.36 19.43 -23.36
C VAL A 21 15.90 18.97 -23.28
N LEU A 22 14.95 19.78 -23.78
CA LEU A 22 13.53 19.42 -23.79
C LEU A 22 13.25 18.18 -24.64
N VAL A 23 13.94 18.02 -25.78
CA VAL A 23 13.82 16.81 -26.61
C VAL A 23 14.30 15.59 -25.85
N ILE A 24 15.46 15.66 -25.18
CA ILE A 24 15.99 14.54 -24.39
C ILE A 24 15.04 14.20 -23.23
N LEU A 25 14.59 15.20 -22.47
CA LEU A 25 13.63 14.99 -21.37
C LEU A 25 12.29 14.44 -21.88
N GLY A 26 11.84 14.85 -23.06
CA GLY A 26 10.63 14.33 -23.69
C GLY A 26 10.72 12.84 -24.01
N ILE A 27 11.85 12.39 -24.57
CA ILE A 27 12.10 10.96 -24.85
C ILE A 27 12.17 10.15 -23.55
N LEU A 28 12.90 10.66 -22.55
CA LEU A 28 13.00 9.99 -21.25
C LEU A 28 11.64 9.89 -20.56
N ALA A 29 10.84 10.95 -20.57
CA ALA A 29 9.51 10.96 -19.98
C ALA A 29 8.56 9.97 -20.68
N ALA A 30 8.61 9.89 -22.02
CA ALA A 30 7.77 8.98 -22.79
C ALA A 30 7.98 7.49 -22.41
N VAL A 31 9.20 7.11 -22.04
CA VAL A 31 9.51 5.72 -21.62
C VAL A 31 9.36 5.54 -20.11
N ALA A 32 9.74 6.54 -19.30
CA ALA A 32 9.76 6.42 -17.85
C ALA A 32 8.36 6.47 -17.22
N VAL A 33 7.46 7.32 -17.73
CA VAL A 33 6.13 7.53 -17.14
C VAL A 33 5.29 6.25 -17.14
N PRO A 34 5.12 5.50 -18.25
CA PRO A 34 4.34 4.27 -18.24
C PRO A 34 4.88 3.24 -17.23
N LYS A 35 6.20 3.05 -17.22
CA LYS A 35 6.86 2.12 -16.29
C LYS A 35 6.67 2.53 -14.83
N TYR A 36 6.71 3.84 -14.54
CA TYR A 36 6.48 4.33 -13.18
C TYR A 36 5.03 4.09 -12.72
N LEU A 37 4.05 4.22 -13.62
CA LEU A 37 2.65 3.90 -13.32
C LEU A 37 2.48 2.40 -13.03
N ASP A 38 3.07 1.54 -13.85
CA ASP A 38 3.02 0.08 -13.65
C ASP A 38 3.64 -0.32 -12.30
N LEU A 39 4.79 0.27 -11.95
CA LEU A 39 5.46 0.01 -10.67
C LEU A 39 4.62 0.49 -9.48
N GLN A 40 3.93 1.64 -9.61
CA GLN A 40 3.01 2.09 -8.57
C GLN A 40 1.86 1.10 -8.40
N THR A 41 1.21 0.65 -9.48
CA THR A 41 0.12 -0.32 -9.40
C THR A 41 0.55 -1.64 -8.77
N ASP A 42 1.72 -2.18 -9.16
CA ASP A 42 2.25 -3.40 -8.52
C ASP A 42 2.54 -3.17 -7.03
N ALA A 43 3.16 -2.03 -6.67
CA ALA A 43 3.42 -1.70 -5.28
C ALA A 43 2.13 -1.62 -4.44
N LYS A 44 1.05 -1.02 -4.98
CA LYS A 44 -0.27 -0.99 -4.32
C LYS A 44 -0.82 -2.40 -4.10
N ALA A 45 -0.77 -3.25 -5.12
CA ALA A 45 -1.23 -4.64 -5.02
C ALA A 45 -0.43 -5.43 -3.99
N LYS A 46 0.90 -5.30 -3.97
CA LYS A 46 1.76 -5.97 -2.98
C LYS A 46 1.49 -5.49 -1.55
N ALA A 47 1.27 -4.19 -1.36
CA ALA A 47 0.93 -3.64 -0.06
C ALA A 47 -0.40 -4.20 0.45
N ALA A 48 -1.43 -4.27 -0.40
CA ALA A 48 -2.72 -4.86 -0.05
C ALA A 48 -2.59 -6.37 0.30
N VAL A 49 -1.78 -7.13 -0.45
CA VAL A 49 -1.49 -8.54 -0.11
C VAL A 49 -0.76 -8.65 1.24
N GLY A 50 0.16 -7.73 1.53
CA GLY A 50 0.82 -7.64 2.84
C GLY A 50 -0.18 -7.43 3.98
N GLN A 51 -1.16 -6.55 3.78
CA GLN A 51 -2.22 -6.31 4.77
C GLN A 51 -3.08 -7.55 5.00
N VAL A 52 -3.43 -8.29 3.95
CA VAL A 52 -4.14 -9.57 4.08
C VAL A 52 -3.30 -10.56 4.90
N ALA A 53 -1.99 -10.63 4.67
CA ALA A 53 -1.09 -11.54 5.41
C ALA A 53 -1.02 -11.18 6.90
N GLU A 54 -0.99 -9.88 7.24
CA GLU A 54 -1.05 -9.41 8.62
C GLU A 54 -2.33 -9.88 9.30
N MET A 55 -3.49 -9.73 8.64
CA MET A 55 -4.77 -10.17 9.19
C MET A 55 -4.85 -11.68 9.40
N LYS A 56 -4.26 -12.48 8.50
CA LYS A 56 -4.11 -13.93 8.71
C LYS A 56 -3.27 -14.24 9.95
N GLY A 57 -2.21 -13.47 10.18
CA GLY A 57 -1.40 -13.55 11.41
C GLY A 57 -2.23 -13.26 12.66
N THR A 58 -3.01 -12.18 12.64
CA THR A 58 -3.94 -11.81 13.72
C THR A 58 -4.95 -12.92 14.01
N LEU A 59 -5.55 -13.54 13.00
CA LEU A 59 -6.46 -14.68 13.17
C LEU A 59 -5.75 -15.91 13.76
N SER A 60 -4.51 -16.16 13.36
CA SER A 60 -3.72 -17.28 13.89
C SER A 60 -3.38 -17.09 15.37
N ILE A 61 -3.03 -15.86 15.78
CA ILE A 61 -2.80 -15.51 17.18
C ILE A 61 -4.12 -15.58 17.97
N ALA A 62 -5.22 -15.10 17.39
CA ALA A 62 -6.55 -15.16 17.99
C ALA A 62 -7.02 -16.59 18.21
N TRP A 63 -6.70 -17.50 17.28
CA TRP A 63 -6.95 -18.92 17.45
C TRP A 63 -6.20 -19.51 18.64
N GLY A 64 -4.90 -19.23 18.78
CA GLY A 64 -4.14 -19.63 19.96
C GLY A 64 -4.75 -19.10 21.27
N LYS A 65 -5.15 -17.82 21.29
CA LYS A 65 -5.87 -17.23 22.45
C LYS A 65 -7.19 -17.93 22.73
N ALA A 66 -7.97 -18.23 21.70
CA ALA A 66 -9.26 -18.91 21.83
C ALA A 66 -9.08 -20.35 22.35
N MET A 67 -8.07 -21.08 21.88
CA MET A 67 -7.77 -22.43 22.37
C MET A 67 -7.42 -22.44 23.86
N LEU A 68 -6.59 -21.50 24.31
CA LEU A 68 -6.19 -21.38 25.71
C LEU A 68 -7.38 -21.09 26.62
N ASN A 69 -8.29 -20.20 26.18
CA ASN A 69 -9.44 -19.80 26.98
C ASN A 69 -10.58 -20.83 26.99
N ASN A 70 -10.61 -21.76 26.04
CA ASN A 70 -11.72 -22.71 25.85
C ASN A 70 -11.28 -24.19 25.99
N GLY A 71 -10.25 -24.44 26.79
CA GLY A 71 -9.86 -25.81 27.17
C GLY A 71 -9.33 -26.66 26.00
N GLY A 72 -8.66 -26.04 25.03
CA GLY A 72 -8.02 -26.73 23.90
C GLY A 72 -8.89 -26.85 22.64
N THR A 73 -10.14 -26.40 22.68
CA THR A 73 -11.03 -26.34 21.49
C THR A 73 -11.46 -24.92 21.22
N ALA A 74 -11.41 -24.47 19.97
CA ALA A 74 -11.86 -23.12 19.59
C ALA A 74 -12.80 -23.19 18.38
N THR A 75 -13.94 -22.53 18.46
CA THR A 75 -14.85 -22.32 17.32
C THR A 75 -14.45 -21.08 16.54
N ILE A 76 -14.84 -21.02 15.26
CA ILE A 76 -14.59 -19.84 14.40
C ILE A 76 -15.13 -18.54 15.03
N THR A 77 -16.27 -18.61 15.71
CA THR A 77 -16.88 -17.47 16.42
C THR A 77 -15.97 -16.98 17.54
N GLN A 78 -15.41 -17.89 18.34
CA GLN A 78 -14.48 -17.54 19.41
C GLN A 78 -13.18 -16.94 18.87
N VAL A 79 -12.68 -17.44 17.74
CA VAL A 79 -11.51 -16.85 17.06
C VAL A 79 -11.80 -15.43 16.59
N MET A 80 -12.96 -15.20 15.95
CA MET A 80 -13.35 -13.85 15.50
C MET A 80 -13.57 -12.88 16.66
N THR A 81 -14.12 -13.34 17.78
CA THR A 81 -14.21 -12.52 19.00
C THR A 81 -12.83 -12.19 19.56
N ALA A 82 -11.92 -13.18 19.62
CA ALA A 82 -10.58 -12.99 20.14
C ALA A 82 -9.67 -12.14 19.22
N SER A 83 -9.96 -12.09 17.92
CA SER A 83 -9.21 -11.27 16.96
C SER A 83 -9.61 -9.80 17.01
N GLY A 84 -10.81 -9.49 17.49
CA GLY A 84 -11.36 -8.13 17.49
C GLY A 84 -11.72 -7.60 16.10
N LEU A 85 -11.68 -8.46 15.08
CA LEU A 85 -12.00 -8.10 13.70
C LEU A 85 -13.51 -8.06 13.48
N GLY A 86 -13.99 -6.96 12.91
CA GLY A 86 -15.37 -6.80 12.47
C GLY A 86 -15.57 -7.16 10.99
N ALA A 87 -16.83 -7.16 10.54
CA ALA A 87 -17.17 -7.44 9.14
C ALA A 87 -16.55 -6.43 8.16
N THR A 88 -16.57 -5.15 8.52
CA THR A 88 -15.80 -4.08 7.88
C THR A 88 -15.19 -3.25 9.00
N GLN A 89 -13.89 -2.98 8.93
CA GLN A 89 -13.18 -2.21 9.94
C GLN A 89 -12.11 -1.35 9.30
N THR A 90 -11.93 -0.15 9.86
CA THR A 90 -10.80 0.70 9.56
C THR A 90 -9.70 0.43 10.57
N ILE A 91 -8.50 0.09 10.11
CA ILE A 91 -7.33 -0.22 10.91
C ILE A 91 -6.17 0.72 10.56
N GLY A 92 -5.23 0.86 11.49
CA GLY A 92 -4.10 1.77 11.34
C GLY A 92 -4.41 3.21 11.77
N THR A 93 -3.42 4.08 11.59
CA THR A 93 -3.47 5.49 11.97
C THR A 93 -2.87 6.33 10.85
N ALA A 94 -3.41 7.53 10.61
CA ALA A 94 -2.90 8.41 9.57
C ALA A 94 -1.37 8.58 9.66
N PRO A 95 -0.65 8.51 8.53
CA PRO A 95 -1.17 8.47 7.15
C PRO A 95 -1.47 7.06 6.60
N ASP A 96 -1.39 6.00 7.41
CA ASP A 96 -1.59 4.61 6.95
C ASP A 96 -2.87 4.02 7.54
N ILE A 97 -3.99 4.28 6.85
CA ILE A 97 -5.32 3.81 7.23
C ILE A 97 -5.82 2.83 6.17
N TRP A 98 -6.26 1.66 6.61
CA TRP A 98 -6.78 0.60 5.75
C TRP A 98 -8.21 0.26 6.12
N THR A 99 -9.07 0.12 5.11
CA THR A 99 -10.38 -0.48 5.30
C THR A 99 -10.30 -1.95 4.91
N VAL A 100 -10.53 -2.81 5.88
CA VAL A 100 -10.49 -4.26 5.70
C VAL A 100 -11.86 -4.87 5.94
N THR A 101 -12.13 -5.98 5.26
CA THR A 101 -13.36 -6.74 5.40
C THR A 101 -13.06 -8.15 5.85
N THR A 102 -13.95 -8.71 6.64
CA THR A 102 -13.95 -10.13 6.99
C THR A 102 -15.34 -10.72 6.82
N SER A 103 -15.41 -11.95 6.33
CA SER A 103 -16.64 -12.74 6.30
C SER A 103 -16.34 -14.18 6.66
N VAL A 104 -17.29 -14.84 7.30
CA VAL A 104 -17.13 -16.22 7.80
C VAL A 104 -18.10 -17.14 7.09
N ALA A 105 -17.58 -18.25 6.57
CA ALA A 105 -18.36 -19.33 5.99
C ALA A 105 -17.84 -20.67 6.53
N GLY A 106 -18.61 -21.31 7.41
CA GLY A 106 -18.14 -22.50 8.13
C GLY A 106 -16.85 -22.20 8.91
N ASN A 107 -15.79 -22.94 8.62
CA ASN A 107 -14.48 -22.78 9.27
C ASN A 107 -13.52 -21.83 8.53
N VAL A 108 -13.99 -21.15 7.48
CA VAL A 108 -13.18 -20.26 6.65
C VAL A 108 -13.54 -18.80 6.93
N VAL A 109 -12.51 -17.98 7.19
CA VAL A 109 -12.59 -16.53 7.20
C VAL A 109 -12.04 -16.02 5.87
N THR A 110 -12.87 -15.33 5.09
CA THR A 110 -12.44 -14.56 3.93
C THR A 110 -12.05 -13.16 4.41
N ILE A 111 -10.89 -12.70 3.99
CA ILE A 111 -10.31 -11.40 4.30
C ILE A 111 -10.24 -10.61 3.01
N GLY A 112 -10.66 -9.35 3.04
CA GLY A 112 -10.50 -8.41 1.95
C GLY A 112 -9.85 -7.11 2.42
N VAL A 113 -9.15 -6.46 1.51
CA VAL A 113 -8.76 -5.04 1.62
C VAL A 113 -9.65 -4.28 0.65
N ALA A 114 -10.44 -3.34 1.19
CA ALA A 114 -11.38 -2.53 0.41
C ALA A 114 -10.70 -1.26 -0.12
N ASP A 115 -9.92 -0.59 0.72
CA ASP A 115 -9.18 0.60 0.35
C ASP A 115 -8.02 0.90 1.32
N ARG A 116 -7.12 1.78 0.88
CA ARG A 116 -6.14 2.45 1.73
C ARG A 116 -6.33 3.96 1.62
N ASN A 117 -6.66 4.63 2.71
CA ASN A 117 -7.00 6.06 2.74
C ASN A 117 -8.07 6.47 1.69
N GLY A 118 -9.02 5.58 1.37
CA GLY A 118 -10.02 5.79 0.33
C GLY A 118 -9.56 5.47 -1.10
N ASP A 119 -8.30 5.10 -1.33
CA ASP A 119 -7.83 4.58 -2.61
C ASP A 119 -8.21 3.09 -2.76
N THR A 120 -9.17 2.83 -3.64
CA THR A 120 -9.72 1.49 -3.91
C THR A 120 -8.85 0.65 -4.85
N GLU A 121 -7.78 1.20 -5.40
CA GLU A 121 -6.81 0.43 -6.19
C GLU A 121 -5.99 -0.54 -5.32
N TYR A 122 -6.03 -0.37 -4.00
CA TYR A 122 -5.48 -1.31 -3.02
C TYR A 122 -6.44 -2.48 -2.78
N ALA A 123 -6.70 -3.29 -3.80
CA ALA A 123 -7.59 -4.45 -3.69
C ALA A 123 -6.78 -5.75 -3.54
N ALA A 124 -7.01 -6.46 -2.44
CA ALA A 124 -6.52 -7.83 -2.26
C ALA A 124 -7.51 -8.64 -1.43
N SER A 125 -7.51 -9.95 -1.61
CA SER A 125 -8.27 -10.86 -0.76
C SER A 125 -7.49 -12.13 -0.47
N GLY A 126 -7.87 -12.82 0.59
CA GLY A 126 -7.32 -14.12 0.93
C GLY A 126 -8.14 -14.80 2.00
N THR A 127 -7.92 -16.09 2.20
CA THR A 127 -8.65 -16.85 3.21
C THR A 127 -7.72 -17.32 4.32
N TRP A 128 -8.29 -17.45 5.51
CA TRP A 128 -7.73 -18.16 6.65
C TRP A 128 -8.72 -19.24 7.05
N THR A 129 -8.24 -20.45 7.29
CA THR A 129 -9.09 -21.58 7.70
C THR A 129 -8.70 -21.97 9.11
N LEU A 130 -9.71 -22.23 9.95
CA LEU A 130 -9.49 -22.77 11.29
C LEU A 130 -8.62 -24.04 11.19
N PRO A 131 -7.47 -24.10 11.88
CA PRO A 131 -6.59 -25.27 11.86
C PRO A 131 -7.19 -26.50 12.56
#